data_AF-A0A7S2CR78-F1
#
_entry.id   AF-A0A7S2CR78-F1
#
_cell.length_a   1.000
_cell.length_b   1.000
_cell.length_c   1.000
_cell.angle_alpha   90.00
_cell.angle_beta   90.00
_cell.angle_gamma   90.00
#
_symmetry.space_group_name_H-M   'P 1'
#
loop_
_entity.id
_entity.type
_entity.pdbx_description
1 polymer ?
#
loop_
_entity_poly.entity_id
_entity_poly.type
_entity_poly.pdbx_seq_one_letter_code
_entity_poly.pdbx_strand_id
1 'polypeptide(L)'
;DGGYEAEALKAAKYTLVELKNGSYKAAELGECGFHIHELRAVQFTCLDLRKAAIFTVQMMRDGGYTATEFQKAGYDCSRVNDAGFNASEATAAGYTVKQMYEGNYAAPDLRRAGHKAVYLREVGYTLNDLQGAGYVASELEEAGFTPQELKEAGTSLVQLMAAGTDVATLREAGYSVERLKKQGIPAAELAHGGYTCKELKQGGVTAQELR
;
A
#
# COMPACT_ATOMS: atom_id res chain seq x y z
N ASP A 1 30.87 13.18 29.15
CA ASP A 1 31.81 14.31 29.18
C ASP A 1 31.93 15.14 27.90
N GLY A 2 31.41 14.73 26.73
CA GLY A 2 31.53 15.54 25.49
C GLY A 2 30.57 16.73 25.31
N GLY A 3 29.47 16.81 26.07
CA GLY A 3 28.45 17.85 25.89
C GLY A 3 28.90 19.28 26.26
N TYR A 4 29.74 19.41 27.30
CA TYR A 4 30.27 20.71 27.73
C TYR A 4 31.31 21.29 26.74
N GLU A 5 31.97 20.44 25.94
CA GLU A 5 32.97 20.89 24.97
C GLU A 5 32.32 21.50 23.72
N ALA A 6 31.24 20.89 23.21
CA ALA A 6 30.60 21.36 21.98
C ALA A 6 29.94 22.76 22.14
N GLU A 7 29.36 23.07 23.30
CA GLU A 7 28.75 24.38 23.58
C GLU A 7 29.80 25.49 23.65
N ALA A 8 30.95 25.19 24.28
CA ALA A 8 32.10 26.08 24.33
C ALA A 8 32.69 26.33 22.92
N LEU A 9 32.65 25.34 22.03
CA LEU A 9 33.14 25.49 20.66
C LEU A 9 32.22 26.36 19.79
N LYS A 10 30.90 26.30 19.99
CA LYS A 10 29.96 27.22 19.33
C LYS A 10 30.21 28.66 19.80
N ALA A 11 30.46 28.87 21.09
CA ALA A 11 30.87 30.17 21.64
C ALA A 11 32.25 30.62 21.12
N ALA A 12 33.16 29.68 20.86
CA ALA A 12 34.48 29.93 20.26
C ALA A 12 34.45 30.11 18.73
N LYS A 13 33.27 30.19 18.11
CA LYS A 13 33.04 30.46 16.67
C LYS A 13 33.59 29.39 15.71
N TYR A 14 33.71 28.13 16.15
CA TYR A 14 34.00 27.04 15.23
C TYR A 14 32.85 26.85 14.24
N THR A 15 33.20 26.59 12.98
CA THR A 15 32.22 26.28 11.95
C THR A 15 31.74 24.83 12.08
N LEU A 16 30.52 24.56 11.63
CA LEU A 16 29.95 23.20 11.67
C LEU A 16 30.78 22.19 10.85
N VAL A 17 31.49 22.65 9.82
CA VAL A 17 32.43 21.84 9.03
C VAL A 17 33.64 21.41 9.86
N GLU A 18 34.22 22.33 10.64
CA GLU A 18 35.34 22.03 11.54
C GLU A 18 34.91 21.07 12.64
N LEU A 19 33.72 21.28 13.22
CA LEU A 19 33.16 20.38 14.22
C LEU A 19 32.93 18.98 13.65
N LYS A 20 32.37 18.86 12.44
CA LYS A 20 32.22 17.55 11.78
C LYS A 20 33.57 16.87 11.54
N ASN A 21 34.57 17.61 11.06
CA ASN A 21 35.93 17.08 10.84
C ASN A 21 36.61 16.69 12.16
N GLY A 22 36.25 17.35 13.26
CA GLY A 22 36.63 16.98 14.63
C GLY A 22 35.90 15.75 15.19
N SER A 23 35.10 15.04 14.38
CA SER A 23 34.35 13.85 14.76
C SER A 23 33.24 14.07 15.79
N TYR A 24 32.74 15.31 15.93
CA TYR A 24 31.56 15.59 16.74
C TYR A 24 30.33 14.88 16.17
N LYS A 25 29.57 14.23 17.05
CA LYS A 25 28.37 13.48 16.68
C LYS A 25 27.18 14.43 16.57
N ALA A 26 26.20 14.04 15.75
CA ALA A 26 24.96 14.79 15.58
C ALA A 26 24.24 15.09 16.91
N ALA A 27 24.26 14.15 17.86
CA ALA A 27 23.65 14.34 19.18
C ALA A 27 24.26 15.52 19.94
N GLU A 28 25.59 15.59 19.99
CA GLU A 28 26.35 16.64 20.68
C GLU A 28 26.09 18.01 20.02
N LEU A 29 26.05 18.04 18.69
CA LEU A 29 25.78 19.27 17.94
C LEU A 29 24.34 19.76 18.13
N GLY A 30 23.36 18.85 18.16
CA GLY A 30 21.97 19.24 18.38
C GLY A 30 21.68 19.70 19.81
N GLU A 31 22.36 19.15 20.83
CA GLU A 31 22.32 19.67 22.21
C GLU A 31 22.81 21.13 22.29
N CYS A 32 23.75 21.51 21.42
CA CYS A 32 24.26 22.88 21.28
C CYS A 32 23.35 23.79 20.42
N GLY A 33 22.17 23.30 20.04
CA GLY A 33 21.19 24.04 19.23
C GLY A 33 21.58 24.19 17.77
N PHE A 34 22.34 23.26 17.18
CA PHE A 34 22.42 23.14 15.72
C PHE A 34 21.20 22.39 15.18
N HIS A 35 20.58 22.94 14.15
CA HIS A 35 19.37 22.40 13.57
C HIS A 35 19.66 21.45 12.41
N ILE A 36 18.70 20.58 12.09
CA ILE A 36 18.85 19.51 11.07
C ILE A 36 19.28 20.06 9.70
N HIS A 37 18.76 21.21 9.27
CA HIS A 37 19.12 21.79 7.98
C HIS A 37 20.61 22.17 7.91
N GLU A 38 21.19 22.62 9.03
CA GLU A 38 22.62 22.92 9.14
C GLU A 38 23.44 21.63 9.10
N LEU A 39 23.02 20.61 9.86
CA LEU A 39 23.67 19.29 9.86
C LEU A 39 23.64 18.65 8.47
N ARG A 40 22.53 18.79 7.73
CA ARG A 40 22.41 18.33 6.34
C ARG A 40 23.35 19.09 5.41
N ALA A 41 23.48 20.40 5.57
CA ALA A 41 24.38 21.22 4.75
C ALA A 41 25.84 20.78 4.84
N VAL A 42 26.26 20.22 5.99
CA VAL A 42 27.58 19.62 6.17
C VAL A 42 27.58 18.09 5.98
N GLN A 43 26.56 17.52 5.35
CA GLN A 43 26.45 16.11 4.97
C GLN A 43 26.39 15.12 6.15
N PHE A 44 25.74 15.46 7.28
CA PHE A 44 25.31 14.41 8.21
C PHE A 44 24.24 13.52 7.54
N THR A 45 24.35 12.21 7.69
CA THR A 45 23.45 11.23 7.08
C THR A 45 22.31 10.85 8.03
N CYS A 46 21.26 10.19 7.51
CA CYS A 46 20.20 9.62 8.35
C CYS A 46 20.76 8.65 9.41
N LEU A 47 21.87 7.95 9.14
CA LEU A 47 22.50 7.03 10.08
C LEU A 47 23.18 7.78 11.23
N ASP A 48 23.79 8.93 10.95
CA ASP A 48 24.41 9.77 11.97
C ASP A 48 23.33 10.37 12.89
N LEU A 49 22.24 10.85 12.30
CA LEU A 49 21.11 11.43 13.02
C LEU A 49 20.31 10.36 13.79
N ARG A 50 20.25 9.11 13.32
CA ARG A 50 19.52 8.00 13.98
C ARG A 50 19.98 7.75 15.42
N LYS A 51 21.26 7.98 15.70
CA LYS A 51 21.84 7.78 17.04
C LYS A 51 21.55 8.95 17.98
N ALA A 52 21.05 10.07 17.45
CA ALA A 52 20.71 11.27 18.19
C ALA A 52 19.19 11.30 18.44
N ALA A 53 18.76 10.92 19.66
CA ALA A 53 17.34 10.84 20.01
C ALA A 53 16.58 12.19 19.92
N ILE A 54 17.31 13.30 19.89
CA ILE A 54 16.77 14.66 19.76
C ILE A 54 16.21 14.95 18.35
N PHE A 55 16.63 14.20 17.32
CA PHE A 55 16.15 14.39 15.96
C PHE A 55 15.12 13.32 15.60
N THR A 56 13.85 13.74 15.53
CA THR A 56 12.79 12.84 15.09
C THR A 56 12.85 12.63 13.58
N VAL A 57 12.30 11.50 13.11
CA VAL A 57 12.23 11.18 11.67
C VAL A 57 11.43 12.25 10.91
N GLN A 58 10.38 12.80 11.53
CA GLN A 58 9.62 13.92 10.97
C GLN A 58 10.49 15.16 10.78
N MET A 59 11.25 15.57 11.80
CA MET A 59 12.15 16.73 11.67
C MET A 59 13.21 16.50 10.59
N MET A 60 13.72 15.27 10.48
CA MET A 60 14.66 14.90 9.43
C MET A 60 14.02 15.01 8.03
N ARG A 61 12.78 14.53 7.85
CA ARG A 61 12.04 14.74 6.60
C ARG A 61 11.86 16.23 6.29
N ASP A 62 11.45 17.02 7.27
CA ASP A 62 11.24 18.47 7.11
C ASP A 62 12.56 19.21 6.82
N GLY A 63 13.68 18.65 7.29
CA GLY A 63 15.04 19.07 6.95
C GLY A 63 15.53 18.61 5.57
N GLY A 64 14.69 17.92 4.79
CA GLY A 64 14.94 17.55 3.40
C GLY A 64 15.56 16.17 3.19
N TYR A 65 15.65 15.32 4.22
CA TYR A 65 16.05 13.93 4.06
C TYR A 65 14.93 13.12 3.39
N THR A 66 15.31 12.16 2.54
CA THR A 66 14.40 11.38 1.70
C THR A 66 14.15 9.97 2.25
N ALA A 67 13.02 9.36 1.89
CA ALA A 67 12.72 7.96 2.24
C ALA A 67 13.84 6.98 1.85
N THR A 68 14.53 7.22 0.72
CA THR A 68 15.69 6.41 0.30
C THR A 68 16.87 6.53 1.26
N GLU A 69 17.13 7.72 1.80
CA GLU A 69 18.17 7.94 2.82
C GLU A 69 17.81 7.23 4.14
N PHE A 70 16.53 7.24 4.53
CA PHE A 70 16.04 6.48 5.69
C PHE A 70 16.18 4.97 5.47
N GLN A 71 15.81 4.46 4.30
CA GLN A 71 15.95 3.04 3.96
C GLN A 71 17.40 2.58 4.05
N LYS A 72 18.33 3.35 3.46
CA LYS A 72 19.77 3.05 3.51
C LYS A 72 20.35 3.13 4.91
N ALA A 73 19.80 3.99 5.78
CA ALA A 73 20.14 4.07 7.19
C ALA A 73 19.45 2.99 8.05
N GLY A 74 18.70 2.07 7.44
CA GLY A 74 18.08 0.91 8.08
C GLY A 74 16.88 1.28 8.95
N TYR A 75 16.17 2.37 8.63
CA TYR A 75 14.88 2.65 9.26
C TYR A 75 13.84 1.66 8.75
N ASP A 76 13.02 1.16 9.66
CA ASP A 76 11.85 0.38 9.31
C ASP A 76 10.77 1.27 8.68
N CYS A 77 9.85 0.63 7.96
CA CYS A 77 8.84 1.32 7.17
C CYS A 77 7.78 2.02 8.06
N SER A 78 7.58 1.57 9.30
CA SER A 78 6.64 2.20 10.24
C SER A 78 7.11 3.60 10.63
N ARG A 79 8.41 3.74 10.95
CA ARG A 79 9.01 5.06 11.23
C ARG A 79 8.96 6.01 10.04
N VAL A 80 9.11 5.49 8.83
CA VAL A 80 9.01 6.28 7.60
C VAL A 80 7.57 6.72 7.36
N ASN A 81 6.58 5.87 7.61
CA ASN A 81 5.17 6.24 7.55
C ASN A 81 4.79 7.28 8.61
N ASP A 82 5.23 7.10 9.85
CA ASP A 82 4.98 8.02 10.97
C ASP A 82 5.58 9.42 10.73
N ALA A 83 6.64 9.49 9.93
CA ALA A 83 7.24 10.74 9.48
C ALA A 83 6.50 11.38 8.29
N GLY A 84 5.42 10.79 7.81
CA GLY A 84 4.59 11.34 6.73
C GLY A 84 5.16 11.15 5.32
N PHE A 85 6.04 10.17 5.10
CA PHE A 85 6.33 9.71 3.75
C PHE A 85 5.16 8.89 3.22
N ASN A 86 4.74 9.16 1.99
CA ASN A 86 3.63 8.43 1.38
C ASN A 86 4.08 7.11 0.74
N ALA A 87 3.11 6.29 0.35
CA ALA A 87 3.37 4.97 -0.21
C ALA A 87 4.24 5.01 -1.50
N SER A 88 4.09 6.03 -2.33
CA SER A 88 4.91 6.18 -3.54
C SER A 88 6.37 6.47 -3.18
N GLU A 89 6.61 7.31 -2.17
CA GLU A 89 7.96 7.63 -1.68
C GLU A 89 8.63 6.40 -1.06
N ALA A 90 7.91 5.65 -0.22
CA ALA A 90 8.43 4.42 0.37
C ALA A 90 8.68 3.33 -0.69
N THR A 91 7.80 3.20 -1.70
CA THR A 91 8.01 2.28 -2.82
C THR A 91 9.25 2.67 -3.63
N ALA A 92 9.41 3.95 -3.96
CA ALA A 92 10.60 4.46 -4.67
C ALA A 92 11.89 4.30 -3.85
N ALA A 93 11.79 4.34 -2.52
CA ALA A 93 12.90 4.06 -1.61
C ALA A 93 13.29 2.57 -1.55
N GLY A 94 12.47 1.68 -2.11
CA GLY A 94 12.72 0.23 -2.14
C GLY A 94 12.14 -0.54 -0.95
N TYR A 95 11.18 0.03 -0.21
CA TYR A 95 10.41 -0.75 0.76
C TYR A 95 9.46 -1.71 0.02
N THR A 96 9.42 -2.95 0.48
CA THR A 96 8.52 -3.98 -0.05
C THR A 96 7.09 -3.79 0.47
N VAL A 97 6.09 -4.30 -0.26
CA VAL A 97 4.68 -4.25 0.16
C VAL A 97 4.48 -4.86 1.55
N LYS A 98 5.22 -5.93 1.89
CA LYS A 98 5.19 -6.53 3.23
C LYS A 98 5.66 -5.56 4.31
N GLN A 99 6.79 -4.88 4.09
CA GLN A 99 7.29 -3.88 5.03
C GLN A 99 6.31 -2.70 5.15
N MET A 100 5.66 -2.31 4.06
CA MET A 100 4.67 -1.23 4.08
C MET A 100 3.40 -1.63 4.83
N TYR A 101 2.95 -2.89 4.71
CA TYR A 101 1.87 -3.44 5.52
C TYR A 101 2.21 -3.44 7.01
N GLU A 102 3.39 -3.95 7.38
CA GLU A 102 3.90 -3.88 8.77
C GLU A 102 4.12 -2.44 9.25
N GLY A 103 4.34 -1.52 8.30
CA GLY A 103 4.45 -0.09 8.52
C GLY A 103 3.13 0.68 8.57
N ASN A 104 1.98 -0.02 8.54
CA ASN A 104 0.64 0.56 8.59
C ASN A 104 0.30 1.52 7.43
N TYR A 105 0.87 1.33 6.24
CA TYR A 105 0.32 1.98 5.05
C TYR A 105 -1.11 1.49 4.80
N ALA A 106 -1.98 2.32 4.23
CA ALA A 106 -3.34 1.88 3.90
C ALA A 106 -3.41 1.33 2.47
N ALA A 107 -4.33 0.40 2.21
CA ALA A 107 -4.54 -0.17 0.88
C ALA A 107 -4.78 0.89 -0.22
N PRO A 108 -5.58 1.97 0.00
CA PRO A 108 -5.73 3.03 -0.99
C PRO A 108 -4.41 3.74 -1.35
N ASP A 109 -3.49 3.87 -0.39
CA ASP A 109 -2.19 4.50 -0.62
C ASP A 109 -1.28 3.59 -1.45
N LEU A 110 -1.26 2.30 -1.13
CA LEU A 110 -0.50 1.32 -1.91
C LEU A 110 -1.02 1.20 -3.34
N ARG A 111 -2.34 1.27 -3.55
CA ARG A 111 -2.91 1.32 -4.89
C ARG A 111 -2.47 2.55 -5.66
N ARG A 112 -2.52 3.73 -5.03
CA ARG A 112 -2.02 4.99 -5.63
C ARG A 112 -0.52 4.94 -5.92
N ALA A 113 0.24 4.15 -5.15
CA ALA A 113 1.64 3.85 -5.42
C ALA A 113 1.86 2.81 -6.53
N GLY A 114 0.80 2.26 -7.12
CA GLY A 114 0.86 1.34 -8.27
C GLY A 114 0.93 -0.14 -7.90
N HIS A 115 0.71 -0.51 -6.64
CA HIS A 115 0.71 -1.92 -6.24
C HIS A 115 -0.56 -2.64 -6.69
N LYS A 116 -0.43 -3.91 -7.08
CA LYS A 116 -1.57 -4.77 -7.46
C LYS A 116 -2.24 -5.38 -6.24
N ALA A 117 -3.56 -5.64 -6.34
CA ALA A 117 -4.35 -6.30 -5.29
C ALA A 117 -3.76 -7.65 -4.83
N VAL A 118 -3.16 -8.43 -5.75
CA VAL A 118 -2.48 -9.71 -5.46
C VAL A 118 -1.47 -9.55 -4.33
N TYR A 119 -0.56 -8.57 -4.45
CA TYR A 119 0.51 -8.35 -3.46
C TYR A 119 -0.02 -7.86 -2.12
N LEU A 120 -1.11 -7.08 -2.12
CA LEU A 120 -1.74 -6.62 -0.89
C LEU A 120 -2.44 -7.79 -0.19
N ARG A 121 -3.14 -8.65 -0.92
CA ARG A 121 -3.77 -9.84 -0.33
C ARG A 121 -2.73 -10.75 0.31
N GLU A 122 -1.60 -10.99 -0.38
CA GLU A 122 -0.52 -11.85 0.12
C GLU A 122 0.03 -11.42 1.49
N VAL A 123 0.01 -10.12 1.79
CA VAL A 123 0.52 -9.56 3.05
C VAL A 123 -0.55 -9.42 4.14
N GLY A 124 -1.83 -9.60 3.80
CA GLY A 124 -2.92 -9.66 4.78
C GLY A 124 -4.04 -8.63 4.62
N TYR A 125 -4.05 -7.81 3.56
CA TYR A 125 -5.21 -6.95 3.30
C TYR A 125 -6.44 -7.78 2.94
N THR A 126 -7.58 -7.41 3.52
CA THR A 126 -8.84 -8.10 3.32
C THR A 126 -9.53 -7.64 2.03
N LEU A 127 -10.54 -8.41 1.59
CA LEU A 127 -11.38 -8.02 0.45
C LEU A 127 -11.99 -6.62 0.64
N ASN A 128 -12.47 -6.30 1.85
CA ASN A 128 -13.06 -5.00 2.16
C ASN A 128 -12.04 -3.87 2.05
N ASP A 129 -10.79 -4.10 2.50
CA ASP A 129 -9.72 -3.10 2.36
C ASP A 129 -9.43 -2.79 0.89
N LEU A 130 -9.42 -3.83 0.05
CA LEU A 130 -9.13 -3.71 -1.37
C LEU A 130 -10.28 -3.07 -2.15
N GLN A 131 -11.53 -3.43 -1.85
CA GLN A 131 -12.70 -2.73 -2.39
C GLN A 131 -12.74 -1.27 -1.93
N GLY A 132 -12.40 -1.00 -0.66
CA GLY A 132 -12.27 0.37 -0.13
C GLY A 132 -11.14 1.17 -0.79
N ALA A 133 -10.07 0.49 -1.20
CA ALA A 133 -9.02 1.05 -2.06
C ALA A 133 -9.46 1.21 -3.54
N GLY A 134 -10.63 0.69 -3.88
CA GLY A 134 -11.29 0.80 -5.17
C GLY A 134 -10.85 -0.24 -6.20
N TYR A 135 -10.11 -1.28 -5.83
CA TYR A 135 -9.76 -2.36 -6.76
C TYR A 135 -11.04 -2.95 -7.35
N VAL A 136 -11.06 -3.12 -8.68
CA VAL A 136 -12.26 -3.60 -9.39
C VAL A 136 -12.35 -5.13 -9.33
N ALA A 137 -13.53 -5.67 -9.63
CA ALA A 137 -13.80 -7.11 -9.56
C ALA A 137 -12.75 -7.97 -10.30
N SER A 138 -12.31 -7.57 -11.50
CA SER A 138 -11.27 -8.30 -12.24
C SER A 138 -9.91 -8.31 -11.52
N GLU A 139 -9.52 -7.20 -10.88
CA GLU A 139 -8.27 -7.13 -10.10
C GLU A 139 -8.36 -8.00 -8.84
N LEU A 140 -9.55 -8.10 -8.25
CA LEU A 140 -9.79 -8.93 -7.07
C LEU A 140 -9.85 -10.42 -7.42
N GLU A 141 -10.44 -10.78 -8.56
CA GLU A 141 -10.39 -12.15 -9.08
C GLU A 141 -8.96 -12.57 -9.45
N GLU A 142 -8.17 -11.67 -10.06
CA GLU A 142 -6.72 -11.90 -10.29
C GLU A 142 -5.97 -12.09 -8.96
N ALA A 143 -6.39 -11.37 -7.90
CA ALA A 143 -5.92 -11.59 -6.53
C ALA A 143 -6.48 -12.86 -5.86
N GLY A 144 -7.24 -13.68 -6.60
CA GLY A 144 -7.77 -14.98 -6.18
C GLY A 144 -9.05 -14.91 -5.37
N PHE A 145 -9.77 -13.78 -5.33
CA PHE A 145 -11.06 -13.72 -4.63
C PHE A 145 -12.11 -14.37 -5.52
N THR A 146 -12.91 -15.25 -4.94
CA THR A 146 -13.95 -15.95 -5.68
C THR A 146 -15.13 -15.02 -5.96
N PRO A 147 -15.88 -15.23 -7.05
CA PRO A 147 -17.10 -14.45 -7.32
C PRO A 147 -18.15 -14.56 -6.21
N GLN A 148 -18.14 -15.65 -5.45
CA GLN A 148 -18.98 -15.79 -4.26
C GLN A 148 -18.55 -14.80 -3.16
N GLU A 149 -17.27 -14.76 -2.80
CA GLU A 149 -16.73 -13.79 -1.82
C GLU A 149 -17.02 -12.35 -2.26
N LEU A 150 -16.82 -12.05 -3.55
CA LEU A 150 -17.09 -10.73 -4.13
C LEU A 150 -18.57 -10.36 -4.02
N LYS A 151 -19.48 -11.29 -4.32
CA LYS A 151 -20.92 -11.11 -4.18
C LYS A 151 -21.33 -10.88 -2.72
N GLU A 152 -20.78 -11.66 -1.80
CA GLU A 152 -21.03 -11.51 -0.36
C GLU A 152 -20.54 -10.16 0.17
N ALA A 153 -19.44 -9.65 -0.38
CA ALA A 153 -18.93 -8.29 -0.14
C ALA A 153 -19.67 -7.19 -0.92
N GLY A 154 -20.79 -7.51 -1.58
CA GLY A 154 -21.66 -6.53 -2.24
C GLY A 154 -21.28 -6.17 -3.68
N THR A 155 -20.33 -6.89 -4.31
CA THR A 155 -20.05 -6.73 -5.75
C THR A 155 -21.26 -7.16 -6.56
N SER A 156 -21.69 -6.29 -7.47
CA SER A 156 -22.86 -6.57 -8.32
C SER A 156 -22.54 -7.57 -9.42
N LEU A 157 -23.59 -8.27 -9.90
CA LEU A 157 -23.49 -9.16 -11.05
C LEU A 157 -22.89 -8.46 -12.29
N VAL A 158 -23.25 -7.19 -12.53
CA VAL A 158 -22.73 -6.42 -13.67
C VAL A 158 -21.22 -6.23 -13.55
N GLN A 159 -20.71 -5.99 -12.34
CA GLN A 159 -19.27 -5.85 -12.11
C GLN A 159 -18.52 -7.16 -12.31
N LEU A 160 -19.11 -8.29 -11.89
CA LEU A 160 -18.53 -9.62 -12.13
C LEU A 160 -18.52 -9.96 -13.63
N MET A 161 -19.64 -9.74 -14.32
CA MET A 161 -19.66 -9.93 -15.78
C MET A 161 -18.65 -9.03 -16.50
N ALA A 162 -18.50 -7.77 -16.08
CA ALA A 162 -17.49 -6.87 -16.61
C ALA A 162 -16.05 -7.30 -16.27
N ALA A 163 -15.87 -8.07 -15.20
CA ALA A 163 -14.60 -8.71 -14.87
C ALA A 163 -14.28 -9.93 -15.75
N GLY A 164 -15.25 -10.39 -16.55
CA GLY A 164 -15.11 -11.58 -17.39
C GLY A 164 -15.42 -12.88 -16.67
N THR A 165 -16.10 -12.84 -15.51
CA THR A 165 -16.54 -14.04 -14.80
C THR A 165 -17.49 -14.85 -15.69
N ASP A 166 -17.16 -16.11 -15.93
CA ASP A 166 -17.97 -17.00 -16.76
C ASP A 166 -19.26 -17.46 -16.06
N VAL A 167 -20.21 -17.95 -16.85
CA VAL A 167 -21.53 -18.35 -16.36
C VAL A 167 -21.47 -19.55 -15.40
N ALA A 168 -20.54 -20.48 -15.57
CA ALA A 168 -20.41 -21.61 -14.64
C ALA A 168 -19.95 -21.11 -13.27
N THR A 169 -18.98 -20.22 -13.21
CA THR A 169 -18.52 -19.61 -11.96
C THR A 169 -19.60 -18.72 -11.33
N LEU A 170 -20.38 -17.99 -12.12
CA LEU A 170 -21.54 -17.23 -11.62
C LEU A 170 -22.63 -18.16 -11.04
N ARG A 171 -22.85 -19.33 -11.66
CA ARG A 171 -23.76 -20.35 -11.15
C ARG A 171 -23.27 -20.89 -9.80
N GLU A 172 -21.99 -21.20 -9.67
CA GLU A 172 -21.37 -21.64 -8.42
C GLU A 172 -21.49 -20.57 -7.32
N ALA A 173 -21.35 -19.29 -7.68
CA ALA A 173 -21.62 -18.16 -6.78
C ALA A 173 -23.12 -17.97 -6.46
N GLY A 174 -24.00 -18.85 -6.95
CA GLY A 174 -25.43 -18.88 -6.64
C GLY A 174 -26.24 -17.82 -7.37
N TYR A 175 -25.82 -17.38 -8.56
CA TYR A 175 -26.70 -16.59 -9.43
C TYR A 175 -27.78 -17.49 -10.05
N SER A 176 -28.97 -16.95 -10.29
CA SER A 176 -30.09 -17.67 -10.88
C SER A 176 -30.20 -17.41 -12.38
N VAL A 177 -30.76 -18.37 -13.11
CA VAL A 177 -31.08 -18.24 -14.55
C VAL A 177 -31.85 -16.95 -14.82
N GLU A 178 -32.88 -16.65 -14.03
CA GLU A 178 -33.69 -15.45 -14.21
C GLU A 178 -32.84 -14.16 -14.13
N ARG A 179 -31.93 -14.09 -13.16
CA ARG A 179 -31.09 -12.91 -12.95
C ARG A 179 -30.06 -12.75 -14.06
N LEU A 180 -29.45 -13.83 -14.52
CA LEU A 180 -28.50 -13.82 -15.63
C LEU A 180 -29.18 -13.50 -16.97
N LYS A 181 -30.37 -14.07 -17.22
CA LYS A 181 -31.20 -13.76 -18.39
C LYS A 181 -31.58 -12.28 -18.42
N LYS A 182 -31.92 -11.68 -17.28
CA LYS A 182 -32.17 -10.23 -17.16
C LYS A 182 -30.96 -9.36 -17.52
N GLN A 183 -29.74 -9.89 -17.43
CA GLN A 183 -28.52 -9.22 -17.90
C GLN A 183 -28.22 -9.48 -19.38
N GLY A 184 -29.11 -10.17 -20.10
CA GLY A 184 -28.96 -10.45 -21.52
C GLY A 184 -28.10 -11.66 -21.84
N ILE A 185 -27.73 -12.49 -20.84
CA ILE A 185 -26.98 -13.72 -21.10
C ILE A 185 -27.85 -14.69 -21.91
N PRO A 186 -27.39 -15.18 -23.07
CA PRO A 186 -28.14 -16.11 -23.91
C PRO A 186 -28.44 -17.43 -23.20
N ALA A 187 -29.60 -18.02 -23.50
CA ALA A 187 -30.00 -19.32 -22.97
C ALA A 187 -29.00 -20.45 -23.29
N ALA A 188 -28.37 -20.41 -24.47
CA ALA A 188 -27.32 -21.34 -24.83
C ALA A 188 -26.11 -21.23 -23.88
N GLU A 189 -25.68 -20.02 -23.53
CA GLU A 189 -24.56 -19.79 -22.62
C GLU A 189 -24.91 -20.24 -21.18
N LEU A 190 -26.15 -20.03 -20.76
CA LEU A 190 -26.66 -20.57 -19.49
C LEU A 190 -26.62 -22.10 -19.46
N ALA A 191 -27.00 -22.77 -20.55
CA ALA A 191 -26.89 -24.22 -20.65
C ALA A 191 -25.42 -24.69 -20.62
N HIS A 192 -24.51 -24.01 -21.34
CA HIS A 192 -23.07 -24.32 -21.32
C HIS A 192 -22.44 -24.07 -19.95
N GLY A 193 -22.91 -23.06 -19.21
CA GLY A 193 -22.54 -22.79 -17.82
C GLY A 193 -23.11 -23.80 -16.80
N GLY A 194 -23.74 -24.88 -17.27
CA GLY A 194 -24.15 -26.00 -16.43
C GLY A 194 -25.53 -25.86 -15.76
N TYR A 195 -26.34 -24.86 -16.11
CA TYR A 195 -27.73 -24.83 -15.66
C TYR A 195 -28.53 -25.96 -16.32
N THR A 196 -29.27 -26.70 -15.50
CA THR A 196 -30.10 -27.81 -15.94
C THR A 196 -31.34 -27.32 -16.70
N CYS A 197 -31.94 -28.17 -17.55
CA CYS A 197 -33.20 -27.86 -18.22
C CYS A 197 -34.32 -27.44 -17.26
N LYS A 198 -34.32 -27.99 -16.04
CA LYS A 198 -35.29 -27.63 -15.00
C LYS A 198 -35.06 -26.19 -14.52
N GLU A 199 -33.82 -25.82 -14.20
CA GLU A 199 -33.45 -24.46 -13.78
C GLU A 199 -33.68 -23.45 -14.91
N LEU A 200 -33.33 -23.80 -16.15
CA LEU A 200 -33.56 -22.97 -17.33
C LEU A 200 -35.06 -22.67 -17.49
N LYS A 201 -35.90 -23.71 -17.47
CA LYS A 201 -37.37 -23.55 -17.55
C LYS A 201 -37.92 -22.73 -16.40
N GLN A 202 -37.44 -22.95 -15.17
CA GLN A 202 -37.86 -22.18 -13.99
C GLN A 202 -37.45 -20.70 -14.08
N GLY A 203 -36.29 -20.41 -14.68
CA GLY A 203 -35.82 -19.05 -14.95
C GLY A 203 -36.44 -18.40 -16.19
N GLY A 204 -37.49 -19.00 -16.76
CA GLY A 204 -38.24 -18.44 -17.90
C GLY A 204 -37.56 -18.61 -19.25
N VAL A 205 -36.63 -19.55 -19.40
CA VAL A 205 -36.08 -19.96 -20.70
C VAL A 205 -37.03 -20.94 -21.38
N THR A 206 -37.39 -20.64 -22.62
CA THR A 206 -38.24 -21.46 -23.48
C THR A 206 -37.41 -22.44 -24.31
N ALA A 207 -38.02 -23.54 -24.76
CA ALA A 207 -37.34 -24.51 -25.61
C ALA A 207 -36.91 -23.93 -26.97
N GLN A 208 -37.52 -22.82 -27.43
CA GLN A 208 -37.11 -22.14 -28.66
C GLN A 208 -35.81 -21.36 -28.48
N GLU A 209 -35.56 -20.81 -27.28
CA GLU A 209 -34.33 -20.08 -26.96
C GLU A 209 -33.10 -21.01 -26.80
N LEU A 210 -33.32 -22.33 -26.71
CA LEU A 210 -32.27 -23.36 -26.60
C LEU A 210 -31.95 -24.04 -27.95
N ARG A 211 -32.56 -23.59 -29.04
CA ARG A 211 -32.34 -24.13 -30.39
C ARG A 211 -31.22 -23.41 -31.14
#